data_AF-A0A084R1J9-F1
#
_entry.id   AF-A0A084R1J9-F1
#
_cell.length_a   1.000
_cell.length_b   1.000
_cell.length_c   1.000
_cell.angle_alpha   90.00
_cell.angle_beta   90.00
_cell.angle_gamma   90.00
#
_symmetry.space_group_name_H-M   'P 1'
#
loop_
_entity.id
_entity.type
_entity.pdbx_description
1 polymer ?
#
loop_
_entity_poly.entity_id
_entity_poly.type
_entity_poly.pdbx_seq_one_letter_code
_entity_poly.pdbx_strand_id
1 'polypeptide(L)'
;MAPEINHQLEAAATSGNVSELTRLMDADKESSPDHLIQKLLAAATWKSQLPVIEMLVARFPDIGLHEDTIRAAVYSGSIPLSRGTPLIVACMAQKPIDFLRFLLETGADPNQDPDTATYPLSIVAAFYTDTSSLDLLLDHGAKIQGSGALGAAAQFGRKT
;
A
#
# COMPACT_ATOMS: atom_id res chain seq x y z
N MET A 1 -6.34 31.83 6.45
CA MET A 1 -5.36 31.46 5.41
C MET A 1 -4.97 29.99 5.46
N ALA A 2 -4.66 29.43 6.64
CA ALA A 2 -4.32 28.00 6.79
C ALA A 2 -5.29 26.96 6.16
N PRO A 3 -6.63 27.08 6.23
CA PRO A 3 -7.52 26.04 5.68
C PRO A 3 -7.52 25.95 4.13
N GLU A 4 -7.18 27.04 3.44
CA GLU A 4 -7.12 27.07 1.97
C GLU A 4 -5.88 26.33 1.46
N ILE A 5 -4.74 26.51 2.13
CA ILE A 5 -3.49 25.85 1.79
C ILE A 5 -3.60 24.33 2.00
N ASN A 6 -4.26 23.90 3.09
CA ASN A 6 -4.50 22.47 3.35
C ASN A 6 -5.32 21.80 2.24
N HIS A 7 -6.37 22.47 1.74
CA HIS A 7 -7.17 21.93 0.63
C HIS A 7 -6.37 21.83 -0.67
N GLN A 8 -5.50 22.80 -0.95
CA GLN A 8 -4.62 22.78 -2.13
C GLN A 8 -3.55 21.69 -2.02
N LEU A 9 -2.99 21.47 -0.82
CA LEU A 9 -2.08 20.36 -0.55
C LEU A 9 -2.76 19.01 -0.79
N GLU A 10 -3.98 18.81 -0.28
CA GLU A 10 -4.75 17.58 -0.51
C GLU A 10 -5.02 17.37 -2.00
N ALA A 11 -5.42 18.42 -2.73
CA ALA A 11 -5.64 18.34 -4.17
C ALA A 11 -4.37 17.97 -4.95
N ALA A 12 -3.22 18.57 -4.60
CA ALA A 12 -1.92 18.24 -5.19
C ALA A 12 -1.51 16.79 -4.88
N ALA A 13 -1.74 16.32 -3.66
CA ALA A 13 -1.45 14.94 -3.26
C ALA A 13 -2.32 13.93 -4.02
N THR A 14 -3.61 14.25 -4.17
CA THR A 14 -4.61 13.43 -4.87
C THR A 14 -4.34 13.37 -6.38
N SER A 15 -3.85 14.47 -6.96
CA SER A 15 -3.56 14.58 -8.40
C SER A 15 -2.16 14.09 -8.80
N GLY A 16 -1.29 13.78 -7.84
CA GLY A 16 0.08 13.32 -8.10
C GLY A 16 1.06 14.46 -8.43
N ASN A 17 0.71 15.72 -8.18
CA ASN A 17 1.53 16.86 -8.54
C ASN A 17 2.59 17.17 -7.47
N VAL A 18 3.72 16.46 -7.55
CA VAL A 18 4.83 16.56 -6.58
C VAL A 18 5.41 17.96 -6.50
N SER A 19 5.56 18.64 -7.64
CA SER A 19 6.16 19.98 -7.71
C SER A 19 5.32 21.01 -6.97
N GLU A 20 4.00 20.98 -7.18
CA GLU A 20 3.08 21.88 -6.50
C GLU A 20 2.95 21.53 -5.01
N LEU A 21 2.90 20.23 -4.67
CA LEU A 21 2.88 19.77 -3.29
C LEU A 21 4.10 20.29 -2.51
N THR A 22 5.29 20.15 -3.07
CA THR A 22 6.55 20.58 -2.44
C THR A 22 6.55 22.09 -2.20
N ARG A 23 6.13 22.86 -3.22
CA ARG A 23 6.04 24.32 -3.13
C ARG A 23 5.07 24.77 -2.04
N LEU A 24 3.90 24.14 -1.95
CA LEU A 24 2.89 24.46 -0.94
C LEU A 24 3.35 24.07 0.47
N MET A 25 4.06 22.94 0.63
CA MET A 25 4.62 22.53 1.92
C MET A 25 5.74 23.47 2.39
N ASP A 26 6.59 23.95 1.49
CA ASP A 26 7.64 24.91 1.83
C ASP A 26 7.08 26.29 2.22
N ALA A 27 5.87 26.61 1.75
CA ALA A 27 5.15 27.83 2.10
C ALA A 27 4.42 27.73 3.45
N ASP A 28 4.04 26.53 3.88
CA ASP A 28 3.34 26.27 5.14
C ASP A 28 4.30 25.79 6.24
N LYS A 29 4.96 26.72 6.91
CA LYS A 29 5.94 26.45 7.99
C LYS A 29 5.33 26.33 9.39
N GLU A 30 4.04 26.57 9.55
CA GLU A 30 3.39 26.70 10.87
C GLU A 30 2.52 25.51 11.28
N SER A 31 2.16 24.63 10.34
CA SER A 31 1.22 23.54 10.60
C SER A 31 1.92 22.34 11.24
N SER A 32 1.32 21.78 12.30
CA SER A 32 1.82 20.57 12.96
C SER A 32 2.02 19.46 11.92
N PRO A 33 3.28 19.03 11.66
CA PRO A 33 3.63 18.28 10.45
C PRO A 33 2.90 16.95 10.38
N ASP A 34 2.79 16.24 11.50
CA ASP A 34 2.39 14.84 11.51
C ASP A 34 0.96 14.62 11.01
N HIS A 35 -0.03 15.33 11.53
CA HIS A 35 -1.44 15.09 11.16
C HIS A 35 -1.73 15.49 9.70
N LEU A 36 -1.16 16.60 9.24
CA LEU A 36 -1.30 17.06 7.87
C LEU A 36 -0.64 16.09 6.90
N ILE A 37 0.60 15.66 7.19
CA ILE A 37 1.32 14.74 6.32
C ILE A 37 0.63 13.36 6.29
N GLN A 38 0.12 12.85 7.40
CA GLN A 38 -0.67 11.61 7.41
C GLN A 38 -1.91 11.73 6.51
N LYS A 39 -2.59 12.87 6.53
CA LYS A 39 -3.75 13.12 5.67
C LYS A 39 -3.37 13.17 4.19
N LEU A 40 -2.27 13.84 3.86
CA LEU A 40 -1.74 13.89 2.48
C LEU A 40 -1.30 12.52 2.00
N LEU A 41 -0.63 11.76 2.86
CA LEU A 41 -0.20 10.40 2.59
C LEU A 41 -1.41 9.50 2.35
N ALA A 42 -2.44 9.55 3.20
CA ALA A 42 -3.68 8.82 3.00
C ALA A 42 -4.37 9.19 1.66
N ALA A 43 -4.42 10.48 1.29
CA ALA A 43 -5.02 10.94 0.03
C ALA A 43 -4.23 10.48 -1.21
N ALA A 44 -2.90 10.59 -1.17
CA ALA A 44 -2.01 10.10 -2.23
C ALA A 44 -2.14 8.58 -2.38
N THR A 45 -2.19 7.86 -1.26
CA THR A 45 -2.33 6.40 -1.25
C THR A 45 -3.69 5.95 -1.77
N TRP A 46 -4.77 6.66 -1.41
CA TRP A 46 -6.12 6.43 -1.95
C TRP A 46 -6.18 6.53 -3.48
N LYS A 47 -5.38 7.42 -4.07
CA LYS A 47 -5.26 7.60 -5.52
C LYS A 47 -4.10 6.84 -6.16
N SER A 48 -3.36 6.05 -5.38
CA SER A 48 -2.19 5.29 -5.84
C SER A 48 -1.11 6.18 -6.47
N GLN A 49 -0.90 7.37 -5.91
CA GLN A 49 0.07 8.37 -6.37
C GLN A 49 1.46 8.07 -5.81
N LEU A 50 2.10 7.01 -6.32
CA LEU A 50 3.44 6.56 -5.92
C LEU A 50 4.49 7.69 -5.82
N PRO A 51 4.62 8.63 -6.79
CA PRO A 51 5.63 9.68 -6.69
C PRO A 51 5.43 10.63 -5.51
N VAL A 52 4.18 10.85 -5.09
CA VAL A 52 3.86 11.68 -3.92
C VAL A 52 4.16 10.90 -2.64
N ILE A 53 3.83 9.61 -2.60
CA ILE A 53 4.10 8.73 -1.45
C ILE A 53 5.62 8.65 -1.21
N GLU A 54 6.40 8.37 -2.26
CA GLU A 54 7.86 8.32 -2.18
C GLU A 54 8.45 9.64 -1.70
N MET A 55 7.97 10.77 -2.23
CA MET A 55 8.44 12.09 -1.81
C MET A 55 8.15 12.36 -0.33
N LEU A 56 6.93 12.06 0.13
CA LEU A 56 6.53 12.27 1.53
C LEU A 56 7.32 11.38 2.49
N VAL A 57 7.52 10.10 2.16
CA VAL A 57 8.31 9.17 2.98
C VAL A 57 9.78 9.56 3.00
N ALA A 58 10.35 9.96 1.85
CA ALA A 58 11.74 10.39 1.76
C ALA A 58 12.01 11.69 2.53
N ARG A 59 11.04 12.61 2.55
CA ARG A 59 11.15 13.89 3.23
C ARG A 59 10.83 13.82 4.73
N PHE A 60 10.01 12.85 5.13
CA PHE A 60 9.60 12.63 6.52
C PHE A 60 9.80 11.16 6.92
N PRO A 61 11.04 10.71 7.10
CA PRO A 61 11.33 9.30 7.41
C PRO A 61 10.81 8.85 8.78
N ASP A 62 10.61 9.79 9.72
CA ASP A 62 10.10 9.51 11.06
C ASP A 62 8.58 9.41 11.13
N ILE A 63 7.87 9.62 10.01
CA ILE A 63 6.42 9.49 9.97
C ILE A 63 6.05 8.01 9.98
N GLY A 64 5.63 7.54 11.17
CA GLY A 64 5.06 6.21 11.32
C GLY A 64 3.80 6.08 10.49
N LEU A 65 3.75 5.14 9.54
CA LEU A 65 2.57 4.89 8.72
C LEU A 65 1.38 4.54 9.62
N HIS A 66 0.40 5.45 9.70
CA HIS A 66 -0.79 5.18 10.50
C HIS A 66 -1.64 4.09 9.87
N GLU A 67 -2.34 3.36 10.75
CA GLU A 67 -3.35 2.38 10.40
C GLU A 67 -4.30 2.92 9.32
N ASP A 68 -4.73 4.19 9.42
CA ASP A 68 -5.61 4.85 8.44
C ASP A 68 -5.00 5.01 7.05
N THR A 69 -3.70 5.30 6.95
CA THR A 69 -2.97 5.37 5.67
C THR A 69 -2.97 4.00 5.01
N ILE A 70 -2.74 2.94 5.79
CA ILE A 70 -2.78 1.56 5.33
C ILE A 70 -4.21 1.18 4.88
N ARG A 71 -5.26 1.60 5.62
CA ARG A 71 -6.67 1.39 5.23
C ARG A 71 -7.02 2.09 3.93
N ALA A 72 -6.56 3.32 3.77
CA ALA A 72 -6.75 4.12 2.55
C ALA A 72 -6.07 3.44 1.35
N ALA A 73 -4.89 2.86 1.57
CA ALA A 73 -4.14 2.10 0.59
C ALA A 73 -4.93 0.91 0.02
N VAL A 74 -5.56 0.14 0.91
CA VAL A 74 -6.24 -1.10 0.56
C VAL A 74 -7.75 -0.92 0.28
N TYR A 75 -8.24 0.32 0.23
CA TYR A 75 -9.66 0.68 -0.01
C TYR A 75 -10.63 -0.01 0.98
N SER A 76 -10.15 -0.27 2.20
CA SER A 76 -10.92 -0.95 3.24
C SER A 76 -11.71 0.06 4.06
N GLY A 77 -12.84 0.51 3.51
CA GLY A 77 -13.80 1.32 4.26
C GLY A 77 -14.51 0.56 5.39
N SER A 78 -14.32 -0.76 5.52
CA SER A 78 -15.12 -1.58 6.45
C SER A 78 -14.43 -2.85 6.99
N ILE A 79 -13.18 -3.13 6.64
CA ILE A 79 -12.48 -4.31 7.17
C ILE A 79 -11.56 -3.81 8.30
N PRO A 80 -11.75 -4.25 9.55
CA PRO A 80 -10.81 -3.99 10.63
C PRO A 80 -9.42 -4.47 10.19
N LEU A 81 -8.39 -3.62 10.30
CA LEU A 81 -7.00 -4.05 10.05
C LEU A 81 -6.51 -5.08 11.07
N SER A 82 -7.32 -5.40 12.07
CA SER A 82 -7.12 -6.54 12.97
C SER A 82 -7.59 -7.89 12.39
N ARG A 83 -8.15 -7.94 11.17
CA ARG A 83 -8.83 -9.15 10.63
C ARG A 83 -8.45 -9.53 9.20
N GLY A 84 -7.60 -8.76 8.54
CA GLY A 84 -7.04 -9.09 7.24
C GLY A 84 -5.80 -8.25 7.04
N THR A 85 -4.63 -8.90 6.93
CA THR A 85 -3.38 -8.16 6.79
C THR A 85 -3.42 -7.28 5.53
N PRO A 86 -2.83 -6.07 5.58
CA PRO A 86 -2.80 -5.15 4.44
C PRO A 86 -2.32 -5.83 3.14
N LEU A 87 -1.37 -6.74 3.27
CA LEU A 87 -0.83 -7.53 2.17
C LEU A 87 -1.86 -8.51 1.58
N ILE A 88 -2.58 -9.28 2.41
CA ILE A 88 -3.65 -10.18 1.92
C ILE A 88 -4.71 -9.37 1.17
N VAL A 89 -5.16 -8.24 1.73
CA VAL A 89 -6.19 -7.41 1.09
C VAL A 89 -5.68 -6.83 -0.23
N ALA A 90 -4.42 -6.36 -0.27
CA ALA A 90 -3.79 -5.87 -1.49
C ALA A 90 -3.68 -6.96 -2.58
N CYS A 91 -3.32 -8.18 -2.19
CA CYS A 91 -3.31 -9.34 -3.07
C CYS A 91 -4.73 -9.64 -3.59
N MET A 92 -5.75 -9.66 -2.73
CA MET A 92 -7.15 -9.91 -3.15
C MET A 92 -7.68 -8.84 -4.11
N ALA A 93 -7.31 -7.57 -3.87
CA ALA A 93 -7.68 -6.44 -4.70
C ALA A 93 -6.84 -6.30 -5.99
N GLN A 94 -5.95 -7.27 -6.28
CA GLN A 94 -5.07 -7.28 -7.45
C GLN A 94 -4.29 -5.96 -7.63
N LYS A 95 -3.76 -5.42 -6.52
CA LYS A 95 -2.96 -4.19 -6.54
C LYS A 95 -1.66 -4.38 -7.35
N PRO A 96 -1.13 -3.31 -7.96
CA PRO A 96 0.11 -3.39 -8.73
C PRO A 96 1.30 -3.84 -7.87
N ILE A 97 2.29 -4.45 -8.51
CA ILE A 97 3.50 -4.99 -7.85
C ILE A 97 4.21 -3.97 -6.96
N ASP A 98 4.27 -2.70 -7.38
CA ASP A 98 4.93 -1.63 -6.60
C ASP A 98 4.22 -1.37 -5.28
N PHE A 99 2.90 -1.59 -5.24
CA PHE A 99 2.12 -1.45 -4.03
C PHE A 99 2.31 -2.65 -3.09
N LEU A 100 2.43 -3.87 -3.63
CA LEU A 100 2.83 -5.03 -2.83
C LEU A 100 4.24 -4.86 -2.27
N ARG A 101 5.16 -4.30 -3.07
CA ARG A 101 6.54 -4.00 -2.69
C ARG A 101 6.57 -3.02 -1.52
N PHE A 102 5.83 -1.91 -1.64
CA PHE A 102 5.69 -0.94 -0.56
C PHE A 102 5.24 -1.62 0.74
N LEU A 103 4.20 -2.47 0.69
CA LEU A 103 3.74 -3.17 1.88
C LEU A 103 4.81 -4.08 2.49
N LEU A 104 5.52 -4.84 1.67
CA LEU A 104 6.60 -5.74 2.13
C LEU A 104 7.80 -4.98 2.69
N GLU A 105 8.19 -3.86 2.08
CA GLU A 105 9.26 -2.98 2.56
C GLU A 105 8.89 -2.29 3.87
N THR A 106 7.59 -2.02 4.08
CA THR A 106 7.08 -1.49 5.36
C THR A 106 6.94 -2.53 6.47
N GLY A 107 7.40 -3.77 6.21
CA GLY A 107 7.43 -4.85 7.21
C GLY A 107 6.19 -5.73 7.23
N ALA A 108 5.36 -5.72 6.19
CA ALA A 108 4.28 -6.70 6.06
C ALA A 108 4.87 -8.11 5.95
N ASP A 109 4.39 -9.03 6.79
CA ASP A 109 4.82 -10.42 6.75
C ASP A 109 4.17 -11.16 5.57
N PRO A 110 4.96 -11.66 4.58
CA PRO A 110 4.43 -12.41 3.45
C PRO A 110 3.89 -13.80 3.82
N ASN A 111 4.21 -14.30 5.03
CA ASN A 111 3.77 -15.59 5.55
C ASN A 111 2.64 -15.47 6.56
N GLN A 112 2.10 -14.26 6.77
CA GLN A 112 1.16 -14.07 7.85
C GLN A 112 -0.05 -14.99 7.68
N ASP A 113 -0.36 -15.73 8.76
CA ASP A 113 -1.46 -16.68 8.78
C ASP A 113 -2.77 -15.95 8.49
N PRO A 114 -3.45 -16.29 7.38
CA PRO A 114 -4.74 -15.72 7.05
C PRO A 114 -5.82 -16.31 7.96
N ASP A 115 -6.54 -15.47 8.70
CA ASP A 115 -7.80 -15.86 9.36
C ASP A 115 -8.82 -16.49 8.36
N THR A 116 -8.67 -16.18 7.06
CA THR A 116 -9.50 -16.65 5.94
C THR A 116 -8.89 -17.81 5.14
N ALA A 117 -7.89 -18.50 5.70
CA ALA A 117 -7.27 -19.71 5.15
C ALA A 117 -6.55 -19.58 3.79
N THR A 118 -6.32 -18.36 3.27
CA THR A 118 -5.62 -18.15 1.99
C THR A 118 -4.43 -17.19 2.13
N TYR A 119 -3.22 -17.71 1.97
CA TYR A 119 -1.96 -16.97 2.14
C TYR A 119 -1.73 -15.96 1.00
N PRO A 120 -0.99 -14.86 1.22
CA PRO A 120 -0.64 -13.90 0.16
C PRO A 120 -0.10 -14.56 -1.11
N LEU A 121 0.80 -15.54 -0.94
CA LEU A 121 1.42 -16.27 -2.04
C LEU A 121 0.42 -17.08 -2.86
N SER A 122 -0.63 -17.67 -2.24
CA SER A 122 -1.64 -18.41 -2.98
C SER A 122 -2.64 -17.51 -3.72
N ILE A 123 -2.91 -16.32 -3.19
CA ILE A 123 -3.73 -15.31 -3.86
C ILE A 123 -3.00 -14.82 -5.11
N VAL A 124 -1.72 -14.45 -4.99
CA VAL A 124 -0.93 -14.01 -6.15
C VAL A 124 -0.84 -15.13 -7.19
N ALA A 125 -0.58 -16.36 -6.77
CA ALA A 125 -0.54 -17.52 -7.67
C ALA A 125 -1.88 -17.82 -8.38
N ALA A 126 -3.01 -17.50 -7.77
CA ALA A 126 -4.34 -17.72 -8.37
C ALA A 126 -4.77 -16.61 -9.32
N PHE A 127 -4.51 -15.35 -8.95
CA PHE A 127 -5.19 -14.20 -9.54
C PHE A 127 -4.28 -13.30 -10.36
N TYR A 128 -2.96 -13.33 -10.14
CA TYR A 128 -2.03 -12.50 -10.89
C TYR A 128 -1.57 -13.25 -12.13
N THR A 129 -1.50 -12.53 -13.25
CA THR A 129 -1.02 -13.08 -14.53
C THR A 129 0.50 -13.03 -14.65
N ASP A 130 1.16 -12.22 -13.84
CA ASP A 130 2.60 -11.99 -13.88
C ASP A 130 3.27 -12.67 -12.68
N THR A 131 4.35 -13.42 -12.96
CA THR A 131 5.16 -14.07 -11.94
C THR A 131 5.96 -13.06 -11.12
N SER A 132 6.15 -11.83 -11.60
CA SER A 132 6.92 -10.80 -10.90
C SER A 132 6.38 -10.52 -9.48
N SER A 133 5.06 -10.57 -9.29
CA SER A 133 4.46 -10.39 -7.95
C SER A 133 4.68 -11.61 -7.05
N LEU A 134 4.80 -12.80 -7.65
CA LEU A 134 5.13 -14.03 -6.95
C LEU A 134 6.60 -14.00 -6.51
N ASP A 135 7.50 -13.62 -7.42
CA ASP A 135 8.93 -13.47 -7.17
C ASP A 135 9.18 -12.45 -6.06
N LEU A 136 8.49 -11.30 -6.11
CA LEU A 136 8.56 -10.29 -5.04
C LEU A 136 8.20 -10.86 -3.67
N LEU A 137 7.13 -11.64 -3.55
CA LEU A 137 6.74 -12.26 -2.28
C LEU A 137 7.81 -13.25 -1.80
N LEU A 138 8.38 -14.04 -2.72
CA LEU A 138 9.45 -15.00 -2.41
C LEU A 138 10.74 -14.31 -1.96
N ASP A 139 11.12 -13.21 -2.62
CA ASP A 139 12.29 -12.39 -2.28
C ASP A 139 12.20 -11.84 -0.85
N HIS A 140 10.98 -11.51 -0.40
CA HIS A 140 10.71 -11.07 0.96
C HIS A 140 10.46 -12.23 1.95
N GLY A 141 10.69 -13.47 1.55
CA GLY A 141 10.69 -14.65 2.42
C GLY A 141 9.36 -15.41 2.48
N ALA A 142 8.46 -15.24 1.50
CA ALA A 142 7.25 -16.07 1.40
C ALA A 142 7.61 -17.56 1.28
N LYS A 143 6.97 -18.39 2.10
CA LYS A 143 7.16 -19.83 2.14
C LYS A 143 6.24 -20.48 1.12
N ILE A 144 6.84 -21.21 0.19
CA ILE A 144 6.08 -22.01 -0.79
C ILE A 144 5.36 -23.17 -0.07
N GLN A 145 6.04 -23.83 0.86
CA GLN A 145 5.49 -24.97 1.57
C GLN A 145 4.39 -24.55 2.54
N GLY A 146 3.22 -25.20 2.46
CA GLY A 146 2.07 -24.91 3.32
C GLY A 146 1.22 -23.70 2.91
N SER A 147 1.66 -22.89 1.94
CA SER A 147 0.92 -21.69 1.48
C SER A 147 -0.34 -21.97 0.65
N GLY A 148 -0.50 -23.21 0.17
CA GLY A 148 -1.53 -23.56 -0.81
C GLY A 148 -1.29 -23.01 -2.22
N ALA A 149 -0.17 -22.30 -2.47
CA ALA A 149 0.09 -21.62 -3.74
C ALA A 149 0.16 -22.58 -4.93
N LEU A 150 0.71 -23.78 -4.74
CA LEU A 150 0.76 -24.80 -5.78
C LEU A 150 -0.65 -25.31 -6.16
N GLY A 151 -1.53 -25.47 -5.17
CA GLY A 151 -2.93 -25.89 -5.39
C GLY A 151 -3.75 -24.79 -6.05
N ALA A 152 -3.55 -23.54 -5.62
CA ALA A 152 -4.16 -22.36 -6.21
C ALA A 152 -3.73 -22.17 -7.68
N ALA A 153 -2.43 -22.24 -7.96
CA ALA A 153 -1.89 -22.22 -9.32
C ALA A 153 -2.41 -23.41 -10.15
N ALA A 154 -2.61 -24.60 -9.59
CA ALA A 154 -3.15 -25.73 -10.35
C ALA A 154 -4.66 -25.60 -10.64
N GLN A 155 -5.43 -25.01 -9.72
CA GLN A 155 -6.88 -24.83 -9.84
C GLN A 155 -7.25 -23.63 -10.71
N PHE A 156 -6.49 -22.53 -10.62
CA PHE A 156 -6.76 -21.27 -11.30
C PHE A 156 -5.75 -20.96 -12.41
N GLY A 157 -4.60 -21.64 -12.43
CA GLY A 157 -3.61 -21.52 -13.49
C GLY A 157 -4.17 -22.06 -14.79
N ARG A 158 -4.23 -21.14 -15.75
CA ARG A 158 -4.70 -21.42 -17.09
C ARG A 158 -3.83 -22.51 -17.70
N LYS A 159 -4.48 -23.56 -18.22
CA LYS A 159 -3.91 -24.43 -19.25
C LYS A 159 -3.29 -23.51 -20.31
N THR A 160 -1.97 -23.60 -20.46
CA THR A 160 -1.25 -23.11 -21.63
C THR A 160 -1.89 -23.63 -22.91
#